data_AF-A0A356K0D0-F1
#
_entry.id   AF-A0A356K0D0-F1
#
_cell.length_a   1.000
_cell.length_b   1.000
_cell.length_c   1.000
_cell.angle_alpha   90.00
_cell.angle_beta   90.00
_cell.angle_gamma   90.00
#
_symmetry.space_group_name_H-M   'P 1'
#
loop_
_entity.id
_entity.type
_entity.pdbx_description
1 polymer ?
#
loop_
_entity_poly.entity_id
_entity_poly.type
_entity_poly.pdbx_seq_one_letter_code
_entity_poly.pdbx_strand_id
1 'polypeptide(L)'
;MELIGKIKILLMVSFLSMLSGCATSSRQEKPLVLTELTPTPKTVQIKKPAIYEPVYGYMRVLEITQKNGVQSELMAKAGDLRDKLEKGVTGEISADSSFGEIIGTFSVASILNGFVICKIENVTRKIPNNAYIRIQTGQKLKEE
;
A
#
# COMPACT_ATOMS: atom_id res chain seq x y z
N MET A 1 -13.73 65.57 -89.20
CA MET A 1 -14.80 65.49 -88.18
C MET A 1 -15.12 64.02 -87.90
N GLU A 2 -14.40 63.33 -87.02
CA GLU A 2 -14.76 61.96 -86.58
C GLU A 2 -14.36 61.67 -85.11
N LEU A 3 -14.24 62.71 -84.28
CA LEU A 3 -13.76 62.58 -82.90
C LEU A 3 -14.87 62.58 -81.83
N ILE A 4 -16.14 62.61 -82.21
CA ILE A 4 -17.27 62.75 -81.26
C ILE A 4 -18.12 61.47 -81.15
N GLY A 5 -17.98 60.52 -82.10
CA GLY A 5 -18.77 59.27 -82.11
C GLY A 5 -18.26 58.15 -81.19
N LYS A 6 -16.98 58.16 -80.80
CA LYS A 6 -16.37 57.04 -80.04
C LYS A 6 -16.42 57.21 -78.52
N ILE A 7 -16.74 58.42 -78.03
CA ILE A 7 -16.76 58.74 -76.58
C ILE A 7 -18.06 58.25 -75.90
N LYS A 8 -19.16 58.10 -76.64
CA LYS A 8 -20.43 57.57 -76.07
C LYS A 8 -20.43 56.05 -75.85
N ILE A 9 -19.58 55.30 -76.54
CA ILE A 9 -19.52 53.83 -76.44
C ILE A 9 -18.63 53.39 -75.26
N LEU A 10 -17.63 54.20 -74.90
CA LEU A 10 -16.71 53.87 -73.80
C LEU A 10 -17.35 54.02 -72.40
N LEU A 11 -18.29 54.96 -72.26
CA LEU A 11 -18.92 55.27 -70.97
C LEU A 11 -20.09 54.33 -70.61
N MET A 12 -20.67 53.65 -71.62
CA MET A 12 -21.77 52.70 -71.42
C MET A 12 -21.28 51.29 -71.03
N VAL A 13 -20.03 50.94 -71.40
CA VAL A 13 -19.42 49.64 -71.05
C VAL A 13 -18.84 49.63 -69.62
N SER A 14 -18.46 50.78 -69.06
CA SER A 14 -17.90 50.85 -67.70
C SER A 14 -18.93 50.76 -66.56
N PHE A 15 -20.23 50.92 -66.85
CA PHE A 15 -21.27 50.81 -65.81
C PHE A 15 -21.84 49.39 -65.64
N LEU A 16 -21.54 48.47 -66.57
CA LEU A 16 -22.08 47.11 -66.56
C LEU A 16 -21.14 46.07 -65.91
N SER A 17 -19.92 46.46 -65.50
CA SER A 17 -18.92 45.56 -64.92
C SER A 17 -18.86 45.58 -63.39
N MET A 18 -19.75 46.29 -62.69
CA MET A 18 -19.74 46.39 -61.22
C MET A 18 -20.71 45.45 -60.48
N LEU A 19 -21.41 44.53 -61.17
CA LEU A 19 -22.44 43.69 -60.55
C LEU A 19 -22.25 42.18 -60.72
N SER A 20 -21.02 41.70 -60.93
CA SER A 20 -20.79 40.26 -61.11
C SER A 20 -19.57 39.76 -60.35
N GLY A 21 -19.83 39.19 -59.17
CA GLY A 21 -18.95 38.16 -58.62
C GLY A 21 -18.50 38.40 -57.18
N CYS A 22 -19.39 38.18 -56.21
CA CYS A 22 -19.01 37.66 -54.91
C CYS A 22 -18.29 36.32 -55.11
N ALA A 23 -16.96 36.35 -55.24
CA ALA A 23 -16.16 35.16 -55.03
C ALA A 23 -16.01 34.99 -53.52
N THR A 24 -16.90 34.18 -52.95
CA THR A 24 -16.76 33.68 -51.58
C THR A 24 -15.40 32.99 -51.50
N SER A 25 -14.41 33.63 -50.88
CA SER A 25 -13.17 32.98 -50.51
C SER A 25 -13.51 31.98 -49.40
N SER A 26 -13.80 30.73 -49.75
CA SER A 26 -13.74 29.66 -48.77
C SER A 26 -12.28 29.52 -48.37
N ARG A 27 -11.93 30.16 -47.25
CA ARG A 27 -10.72 29.78 -46.51
C ARG A 27 -10.88 28.29 -46.22
N GLN A 28 -10.11 27.49 -46.93
CA GLN A 28 -9.93 26.08 -46.62
C GLN A 28 -9.16 26.03 -45.31
N GLU A 29 -9.89 26.06 -44.19
CA GLU A 29 -9.34 25.72 -42.90
C GLU A 29 -8.88 24.26 -42.99
N LYS A 30 -7.57 24.05 -43.10
CA LYS A 30 -7.00 22.74 -42.83
C LYS A 30 -7.42 22.38 -41.41
N PRO A 31 -8.17 21.30 -41.18
CA PRO A 31 -8.42 20.87 -39.82
C PRO A 31 -7.06 20.55 -39.21
N LEU A 32 -6.70 21.28 -38.15
CA LEU A 32 -5.56 20.92 -37.30
C LEU A 32 -5.95 19.61 -36.59
N VAL A 33 -5.71 18.49 -37.27
CA VAL A 33 -5.84 17.18 -36.65
C VAL A 33 -4.65 17.05 -35.70
N LEU A 34 -4.92 17.19 -34.41
CA LEU A 34 -4.00 16.76 -33.36
C LEU A 34 -3.71 15.28 -33.62
N THR A 35 -2.51 14.97 -34.08
CA THR A 35 -2.06 13.58 -34.16
C THR A 35 -1.90 13.11 -32.72
N GLU A 36 -2.79 12.23 -32.26
CA GLU A 36 -2.66 11.62 -30.95
C GLU A 36 -1.29 10.93 -30.87
N LEU A 37 -0.40 11.48 -30.03
CA LEU A 37 0.86 10.82 -29.73
C LEU A 37 0.51 9.55 -28.96
N THR A 38 0.79 8.39 -29.55
CA THR A 38 0.70 7.13 -28.83
C THR A 38 1.59 7.24 -27.58
N PRO A 39 1.04 6.98 -26.37
CA PRO A 39 1.84 7.10 -25.17
C PRO A 39 3.00 6.12 -25.26
N THR A 40 4.24 6.63 -25.13
CA THR A 40 5.43 5.78 -25.05
C THR A 40 5.17 4.67 -24.04
N PRO A 41 5.38 3.38 -24.40
CA PRO A 41 5.11 2.27 -23.51
C PRO A 41 5.97 2.44 -22.26
N LYS A 42 5.34 2.83 -21.15
CA LYS A 42 6.00 2.83 -19.85
C LYS A 42 6.25 1.36 -19.53
N THR A 43 7.51 0.94 -19.54
CA THR A 43 7.90 -0.33 -18.95
C THR A 43 7.55 -0.26 -17.47
N VAL A 44 6.39 -0.81 -17.10
CA VAL A 44 6.00 -0.95 -15.71
C VAL A 44 6.95 -1.98 -15.13
N GLN A 45 7.98 -1.53 -14.41
CA GLN A 45 8.78 -2.42 -13.58
C GLN A 45 7.87 -2.92 -12.47
N ILE A 46 7.24 -4.08 -12.68
CA ILE A 46 6.52 -4.79 -11.64
C ILE A 46 7.59 -5.29 -10.67
N LYS A 47 7.89 -4.50 -9.64
CA LYS A 47 8.70 -4.98 -8.52
C LYS A 47 7.92 -6.13 -7.89
N LYS A 48 8.51 -7.33 -7.89
CA LYS A 48 7.94 -8.47 -7.15
C LYS A 48 7.69 -8.02 -5.70
N PRO A 49 6.52 -8.32 -5.12
CA PRO A 49 6.25 -7.97 -3.73
C PRO A 49 7.24 -8.71 -2.84
N ALA A 50 7.94 -7.97 -1.97
CA ALA A 50 8.78 -8.58 -0.95
C ALA A 50 7.89 -9.31 0.06
N ILE A 51 8.04 -10.63 0.15
CA ILE A 51 7.34 -11.45 1.15
C ILE A 51 8.18 -11.47 2.42
N TYR A 52 7.57 -11.18 3.56
CA TYR A 52 8.24 -11.18 4.87
C TYR A 52 7.71 -12.30 5.75
N GLU A 53 8.60 -13.02 6.41
CA GLU A 53 8.29 -14.06 7.39
C GLU A 53 8.49 -13.52 8.82
N PRO A 54 7.57 -13.81 9.75
CA PRO A 54 7.71 -13.37 11.14
C PRO A 54 8.85 -14.10 11.84
N VAL A 55 9.63 -13.37 12.64
CA VAL A 55 10.68 -13.94 13.48
C VAL A 55 10.18 -13.99 14.92
N TYR A 56 10.15 -15.19 15.50
CA TYR A 56 9.66 -15.40 16.87
C TYR A 56 10.80 -15.57 17.87
N GLY A 57 10.61 -14.99 19.06
CA GLY A 57 11.40 -15.29 20.24
C GLY A 57 10.62 -16.24 21.16
N TYR A 58 11.30 -17.25 21.70
CA TYR A 58 10.69 -18.32 22.50
C TYR A 58 11.19 -18.26 23.94
N MET A 59 10.30 -18.49 24.90
CA MET A 59 10.65 -18.57 26.32
C MET A 59 9.88 -19.72 26.99
N ARG A 60 10.52 -20.35 27.96
CA ARG A 60 9.88 -21.37 28.79
C ARG A 60 9.20 -20.71 29.98
N VAL A 61 7.96 -21.12 30.25
CA VAL A 61 7.22 -20.71 31.45
C VAL A 61 7.87 -21.36 32.67
N LEU A 62 8.10 -20.56 33.70
CA LEU A 62 8.70 -20.98 34.97
C LEU A 62 7.65 -21.10 36.07
N GLU A 63 6.70 -20.17 36.08
CA GLU A 63 5.66 -20.10 37.10
C GLU A 63 4.35 -19.64 36.48
N ILE A 64 3.24 -20.14 37.04
CA ILE A 64 1.88 -19.71 36.68
C ILE A 64 1.15 -19.35 37.97
N THR A 65 0.77 -18.08 38.08
CA THR A 65 0.01 -17.57 39.22
C THR A 65 -1.48 -17.73 38.96
N GLN A 66 -2.21 -18.08 40.00
CA GLN A 66 -3.66 -18.24 39.95
C GLN A 66 -4.34 -17.20 40.83
N LYS A 67 -5.45 -16.65 40.33
CA LYS A 67 -6.34 -15.77 41.09
C LYS A 67 -7.74 -16.38 41.07
N ASN A 68 -8.29 -16.66 42.26
CA ASN A 68 -9.61 -17.30 42.41
C ASN A 68 -9.74 -18.63 41.64
N GLY A 69 -8.66 -19.42 41.60
CA GLY A 69 -8.63 -20.71 40.87
C GLY A 69 -8.44 -20.60 39.35
N VAL A 70 -8.33 -19.40 38.80
CA VAL A 70 -8.07 -19.15 37.36
C VAL A 70 -6.61 -18.76 37.17
N GLN A 71 -5.93 -19.38 36.20
CA GLN A 71 -4.57 -18.99 35.82
C GLN A 71 -4.60 -17.58 35.22
N SER A 72 -3.98 -16.62 35.90
CA SER A 72 -4.08 -15.19 35.57
C SER A 72 -2.79 -14.60 35.03
N GLU A 73 -1.65 -15.09 35.51
CA GLU A 73 -0.34 -14.60 35.13
C GLU A 73 0.64 -15.75 34.92
N LEU A 74 1.62 -15.55 34.05
CA LEU A 74 2.73 -16.45 33.85
C LEU A 74 4.05 -15.67 33.92
N MET A 75 5.09 -16.33 34.41
CA MET A 75 6.44 -15.77 34.47
C MET A 75 7.38 -16.60 33.61
N ALA A 76 8.23 -15.94 32.84
CA ALA A 76 9.27 -16.58 32.04
C ALA A 76 10.60 -15.82 32.15
N LYS A 77 11.71 -16.50 31.87
CA LYS A 77 13.03 -15.85 31.79
C LYS A 77 13.19 -15.21 30.41
N ALA A 78 13.45 -13.91 30.37
CA ALA A 78 13.56 -13.15 29.12
C ALA A 78 14.81 -13.53 28.31
N GLY A 79 15.94 -13.80 28.99
CA GLY A 79 17.21 -14.11 28.34
C GLY A 79 17.62 -13.04 27.32
N ASP A 80 17.99 -13.47 26.11
CA ASP A 80 18.43 -12.59 25.02
C ASP A 80 17.26 -11.79 24.39
N LEU A 81 16.02 -12.09 24.75
CA LEU A 81 14.84 -11.37 24.27
C LEU A 81 14.53 -10.13 25.10
N ARG A 82 15.28 -9.87 26.18
CA ARG A 82 15.04 -8.73 27.09
C ARG A 82 14.87 -7.41 26.35
N ASP A 83 15.74 -7.12 25.39
CA ASP A 83 15.74 -5.83 24.67
C ASP A 83 14.63 -5.73 23.61
N LYS A 84 13.93 -6.85 23.34
CA LYS A 84 12.82 -6.93 22.38
C LYS A 84 11.46 -7.07 23.07
N LEU A 85 11.44 -7.09 24.41
CA LEU A 85 10.24 -7.20 25.21
C LEU A 85 9.87 -5.83 25.74
N GLU A 86 8.61 -5.45 25.54
CA GLU A 86 8.05 -4.21 26.07
C GLU A 86 6.67 -4.49 26.68
N LYS A 87 6.25 -3.62 27.61
CA LYS A 87 4.93 -3.73 28.22
C LYS A 87 3.84 -3.59 27.15
N GLY A 88 2.85 -4.48 27.19
CA GLY A 88 1.74 -4.52 26.23
C GLY A 88 1.99 -5.39 24.99
N VAL A 89 3.24 -5.85 24.75
CA VAL A 89 3.52 -6.82 23.68
C VAL A 89 2.70 -8.09 23.93
N THR A 90 2.04 -8.57 22.89
CA THR A 90 1.26 -9.79 22.95
C THR A 90 2.02 -10.98 22.41
N GLY A 91 1.64 -12.16 22.85
CA GLY A 91 2.22 -13.40 22.40
C GLY A 91 1.29 -14.58 22.57
N GLU A 92 1.81 -15.73 22.20
CA GLU A 92 1.07 -16.99 22.14
C GLU A 92 1.64 -17.99 23.14
N ILE A 93 0.76 -18.83 23.68
CA ILE A 93 1.09 -19.86 24.67
C ILE A 93 0.90 -21.22 24.00
N SER A 94 1.87 -22.12 24.16
CA SER A 94 1.78 -23.52 23.75
C SER A 94 2.17 -24.45 24.88
N ALA A 95 1.66 -25.68 24.84
CA ALA A 95 2.03 -26.73 25.78
C ALA A 95 3.46 -27.27 25.52
N ASP A 96 3.96 -27.12 24.29
CA ASP A 96 5.23 -27.65 23.83
C ASP A 96 6.04 -26.60 23.05
N SER A 97 7.32 -26.88 22.82
CA SER A 97 8.25 -25.94 22.17
C SER A 97 8.09 -25.89 20.65
N SER A 98 7.33 -26.80 20.04
CA SER A 98 7.09 -26.80 18.58
C SER A 98 6.03 -25.80 18.16
N PHE A 99 5.17 -25.37 19.09
CA PHE A 99 4.03 -24.49 18.81
C PHE A 99 3.08 -25.05 17.74
N GLY A 100 2.93 -26.38 17.70
CA GLY A 100 1.94 -27.04 16.83
C GLY A 100 0.50 -26.69 17.22
N GLU A 101 0.26 -26.47 18.52
CA GLU A 101 -1.04 -26.03 19.04
C GLU A 101 -0.88 -24.80 19.95
N ILE A 102 -1.66 -23.75 19.65
CA ILE A 102 -1.75 -22.56 20.49
C ILE A 102 -2.92 -22.74 21.47
N ILE A 103 -2.59 -22.74 22.76
CA ILE A 103 -3.55 -22.99 23.84
C ILE A 103 -4.00 -21.71 24.55
N GLY A 104 -3.42 -20.57 24.17
CA GLY A 104 -3.77 -19.29 24.75
C GLY A 104 -2.92 -18.13 24.23
N THR A 105 -3.23 -16.95 24.73
CA THR A 105 -2.53 -15.70 24.43
C THR A 105 -2.26 -14.92 25.71
N PHE A 106 -1.25 -14.07 25.68
CA PHE A 106 -0.86 -13.24 26.81
C PHE A 106 -0.46 -11.83 26.35
N SER A 107 -0.38 -10.92 27.31
CA SER A 107 0.24 -9.61 27.15
C SER A 107 1.35 -9.43 28.20
N VAL A 108 2.45 -8.78 27.84
CA VAL A 108 3.54 -8.47 28.77
C VAL A 108 3.06 -7.40 29.76
N ALA A 109 3.02 -7.74 31.04
CA ALA A 109 2.59 -6.83 32.11
C ALA A 109 3.77 -6.04 32.69
N SER A 110 4.91 -6.72 32.92
CA SER A 110 6.14 -6.09 33.41
C SER A 110 7.39 -6.91 33.09
N ILE A 111 8.55 -6.26 33.17
CA ILE A 111 9.86 -6.89 32.99
C ILE A 111 10.72 -6.47 34.17
N LEU A 112 11.17 -7.43 34.97
CA LEU A 112 11.88 -7.21 36.23
C LEU A 112 13.03 -8.20 36.35
N ASN A 113 14.25 -7.73 36.59
CA ASN A 113 15.43 -8.56 36.84
C ASN A 113 15.68 -9.69 35.82
N GLY A 114 15.38 -9.45 34.54
CA GLY A 114 15.54 -10.45 33.47
C GLY A 114 14.40 -11.49 33.39
N PHE A 115 13.34 -11.30 34.16
CA PHE A 115 12.09 -12.03 34.05
C PHE A 115 11.03 -11.17 33.38
N VAL A 116 10.16 -11.82 32.63
CA VAL A 116 8.96 -11.22 32.07
C VAL A 116 7.75 -11.79 32.80
N ILE A 117 6.90 -10.90 33.29
CA ILE A 117 5.60 -11.24 33.86
C ILE A 117 4.56 -10.90 32.81
N CYS A 118 3.76 -11.89 32.46
CA CYS A 118 2.74 -11.77 31.45
C CYS A 118 1.37 -12.01 32.05
N LYS A 119 0.40 -11.17 31.68
CA LYS A 119 -1.01 -11.39 31.96
C LYS A 119 -1.57 -12.35 30.92
N ILE A 120 -2.25 -13.40 31.37
CA ILE A 120 -2.96 -14.32 30.49
C ILE A 120 -4.24 -13.63 30.01
N GLU A 121 -4.41 -13.53 28.70
CA GLU A 121 -5.58 -12.86 28.09
C GLU A 121 -6.66 -13.87 27.72
N ASN A 122 -6.27 -15.02 27.16
CA ASN A 122 -7.19 -16.10 26.80
C ASN A 122 -6.48 -17.45 26.91
N VAL A 123 -7.22 -18.48 27.30
CA VAL A 123 -6.77 -19.87 27.31
C VAL A 123 -7.90 -20.79 26.89
N THR A 124 -7.60 -21.76 26.04
CA THR A 124 -8.57 -22.78 25.60
C THR A 124 -8.57 -24.00 26.53
N ARG A 125 -7.47 -24.21 27.28
CA ARG A 125 -7.33 -25.24 28.30
C ARG A 125 -6.30 -24.84 29.35
N LYS A 126 -6.22 -25.62 30.43
CA LYS A 126 -5.24 -25.42 31.51
C LYS A 126 -3.81 -25.41 30.94
N ILE A 127 -3.06 -24.35 31.25
CA ILE A 127 -1.65 -24.22 30.87
C ILE A 127 -0.83 -25.14 31.79
N PRO A 128 -0.01 -26.05 31.24
CA PRO A 128 0.87 -26.90 32.05
C PRO A 128 2.07 -26.10 32.58
N ASN A 129 2.66 -26.54 33.69
CA ASN A 129 3.77 -25.83 34.35
C ASN A 129 5.06 -25.73 33.51
N ASN A 130 5.19 -26.53 32.45
CA ASN A 130 6.32 -26.55 31.52
C ASN A 130 5.96 -25.99 30.13
N ALA A 131 4.89 -25.18 30.04
CA ALA A 131 4.49 -24.52 28.81
C ALA A 131 5.57 -23.59 28.24
N TYR A 132 5.36 -23.19 27.00
CA TYR A 132 6.21 -22.27 26.27
C TYR A 132 5.39 -21.08 25.82
N ILE A 133 6.06 -19.92 25.74
CA ILE A 133 5.50 -18.71 25.15
C ILE A 133 6.36 -18.24 23.99
N ARG A 134 5.73 -17.65 22.98
CA ARG A 134 6.45 -16.97 21.89
C ARG A 134 5.92 -15.56 21.67
N ILE A 135 6.83 -14.66 21.32
CA ILE A 135 6.50 -13.30 20.89
C ILE A 135 7.06 -13.07 19.48
N GLN A 136 6.37 -12.28 18.67
CA GLN A 136 6.95 -11.83 17.40
C GLN A 136 7.95 -10.71 17.69
N THR A 137 9.20 -10.92 17.26
CA THR A 137 10.33 -10.02 17.54
C THR A 137 10.81 -9.25 16.30
N GLY A 138 10.27 -9.57 15.13
CA GLY A 138 10.64 -8.94 13.88
C GLY A 138 10.08 -9.66 12.66
N GLN A 139 10.64 -9.31 11.50
CA GLN A 139 10.30 -9.88 10.20
C GLN A 139 11.59 -10.04 9.37
N LYS A 140 11.72 -11.16 8.66
CA LYS A 140 12.83 -11.42 7.73
C LYS A 140 12.28 -11.53 6.31
N LEU A 141 13.00 -10.98 5.33
CA LEU A 141 12.64 -11.11 3.92
C LEU A 141 12.80 -12.58 3.49
N LYS A 142 11.78 -13.14 2.84
CA LYS A 142 11.82 -14.50 2.31
C LYS A 142 12.72 -14.50 1.08
N GLU A 143 13.89 -15.12 1.19
CA GLU A 143 14.78 -15.34 0.05
C GLU A 143 14.09 -16.35 -0.90
N GLU A 144 13.99 -16.00 -2.20
CA GLU A 144 13.39 -16.85 -3.25
C GLU A 144 14.27 -18.06 -3.59
#